data_AF-A0A968VNU8-F1
#
_entry.id   AF-A0A968VNU8-F1
#
_cell.length_a   1.000
_cell.length_b   1.000
_cell.length_c   1.000
_cell.angle_alpha   90.00
_cell.angle_beta   90.00
_cell.angle_gamma   90.00
#
_symmetry.space_group_name_H-M   'P 1'
#
loop_
_entity.id
_entity.type
_entity.pdbx_description
1 polymer ?
#
loop_
_entity_poly.entity_id
_entity_poly.type
_entity_poly.pdbx_seq_one_letter_code
_entity_poly.pdbx_strand_id
1 'polypeptide(L)'
;MAGILHDALRLPAYGGQLFDPDRFAFLEGRGAGSQWRETAAAPIPINNRTVLHLLEALQRLQIRVGGTVEPRKLSFRALDIEQIGHVYEGLLDHTAVRATGTIVGLVGTKNKEPEVALEELERLHLQGDPDLLGFLNKVTGRSDSALKKLIPSPESKTLDPQERNQLLIACHNDPALLQRMLPWVKLIRPDTFGIPMVIPAGSCVCDAGIRSPRDGDALYPPKTLTEE
;
A
#
# COMPACT_ATOMS: atom_id res chain seq x y z
N MET A 1 23.75 -1.99 -9.54
CA MET A 1 23.48 -1.16 -10.75
C MET A 1 24.79 -0.75 -11.42
N ALA A 2 24.94 -1.01 -12.72
CA ALA A 2 26.08 -0.49 -13.48
C ALA A 2 25.96 1.05 -13.60
N GLY A 3 27.07 1.76 -13.44
CA GLY A 3 27.11 3.21 -13.65
C GLY A 3 26.74 3.57 -15.09
N ILE A 4 26.34 4.81 -15.31
CA ILE A 4 26.11 5.35 -16.66
C ILE A 4 27.32 6.20 -17.02
N LEU A 5 28.00 5.85 -18.11
CA LEU A 5 29.03 6.67 -18.71
C LEU A 5 28.51 7.20 -20.05
N HIS A 6 28.02 8.44 -20.04
CA HIS A 6 27.61 9.17 -21.23
C HIS A 6 28.24 10.59 -21.19
N ASP A 7 28.49 11.20 -22.34
CA ASP A 7 29.16 12.51 -22.40
C ASP A 7 28.41 13.61 -21.62
N ALA A 8 27.08 13.54 -21.61
CA ALA A 8 26.22 14.46 -20.87
C ALA A 8 25.84 14.01 -19.44
N LEU A 9 26.12 12.75 -19.07
CA LEU A 9 25.72 12.19 -17.77
C LEU A 9 26.69 11.11 -17.33
N ARG A 10 27.39 11.39 -16.23
CA ARG A 10 28.23 10.41 -15.53
C ARG A 10 27.60 10.07 -14.19
N LEU A 11 27.04 8.88 -14.09
CA LEU A 11 26.62 8.28 -12.82
C LEU A 11 27.62 7.19 -12.46
N PRO A 12 28.36 7.31 -11.35
CA PRO A 12 29.21 6.22 -10.89
C PRO A 12 28.35 4.98 -10.63
N ALA A 13 28.94 3.80 -10.79
CA ALA A 13 28.29 2.59 -10.30
C ALA A 13 28.12 2.74 -8.79
N TYR A 14 26.88 2.75 -8.31
CA TYR A 14 26.60 2.68 -6.88
C TYR A 14 26.97 1.26 -6.42
N GLY A 15 28.25 1.07 -6.10
CA GLY A 15 28.92 -0.19 -5.82
C GLY A 15 28.79 -0.64 -4.37
N GLY A 16 27.60 -0.53 -3.79
CA GLY A 16 27.31 -1.09 -2.48
C GLY A 16 26.71 -2.49 -2.59
N GLN A 17 26.91 -3.31 -1.56
CA GLN A 17 26.27 -4.63 -1.44
C GLN A 17 24.74 -4.58 -1.61
N LEU A 18 24.12 -3.43 -1.34
CA LEU A 18 22.67 -3.19 -1.41
C LEU A 18 22.08 -3.33 -2.84
N PHE A 19 22.89 -3.10 -3.88
CA PHE A 19 22.45 -3.15 -5.28
C PHE A 19 23.19 -4.21 -6.10
N ASP A 20 23.71 -5.24 -5.42
CA ASP A 20 24.19 -6.45 -6.06
C ASP A 20 23.00 -7.22 -6.64
N PRO A 21 22.90 -7.35 -7.98
CA PRO A 21 21.75 -7.95 -8.62
C PRO A 21 21.59 -9.43 -8.25
N ASP A 22 22.68 -10.17 -7.98
CA ASP A 22 22.62 -11.59 -7.64
C ASP A 22 22.25 -11.81 -6.17
N ARG A 23 22.71 -10.93 -5.27
CA ARG A 23 22.30 -10.95 -3.87
C ARG A 23 20.82 -10.67 -3.70
N PHE A 24 20.28 -9.73 -4.47
CA PHE A 24 18.88 -9.32 -4.42
C PHE A 24 18.15 -9.60 -5.74
N ALA A 25 18.24 -10.84 -6.22
CA ALA A 25 17.65 -11.28 -7.48
C ALA A 25 16.15 -10.90 -7.63
N PHE A 26 15.40 -10.86 -6.51
CA PHE A 26 14.00 -10.46 -6.52
C PHE A 26 13.75 -9.00 -6.94
N LEU A 27 14.68 -8.08 -6.67
CA LEU A 27 14.58 -6.68 -7.13
C LEU A 27 14.70 -6.57 -8.66
N GLU A 28 15.45 -7.49 -9.25
CA GLU A 28 15.59 -7.64 -10.70
C GLU A 28 14.47 -8.50 -11.32
N GLY A 29 13.48 -8.93 -10.52
CA GLY A 29 12.42 -9.83 -10.95
C GLY A 29 12.90 -11.23 -11.34
N ARG A 30 14.05 -11.65 -10.80
CA ARG A 30 14.66 -12.96 -11.06
C ARG A 30 14.44 -13.92 -9.89
N GLY A 31 14.52 -15.22 -10.19
CA GLY A 31 14.46 -16.27 -9.18
C GLY A 31 15.68 -16.28 -8.26
N ALA A 32 15.50 -16.76 -7.01
CA ALA A 32 16.59 -16.90 -6.05
C ALA A 32 17.70 -17.82 -6.60
N GLY A 33 18.97 -17.43 -6.41
CA GLY A 33 20.13 -18.18 -6.90
C GLY A 33 20.44 -18.03 -8.39
N SER A 34 19.67 -17.24 -9.13
CA SER A 34 19.97 -16.93 -10.53
C SER A 34 21.14 -15.96 -10.68
N GLN A 35 21.84 -16.00 -11.81
CA GLN A 35 22.93 -15.08 -12.13
C GLN A 35 22.51 -14.04 -13.17
N TRP A 36 22.82 -12.77 -12.94
CA TRP A 36 22.36 -11.64 -13.78
C TRP A 36 22.91 -11.69 -15.21
N ARG A 37 24.02 -12.40 -15.42
CA ARG A 37 24.62 -12.60 -16.75
C ARG A 37 23.90 -13.66 -17.59
N GLU A 38 23.22 -14.58 -16.93
CA GLU A 38 22.59 -15.75 -17.58
C GLU A 38 21.07 -15.62 -17.63
N THR A 39 20.49 -14.94 -16.64
CA THR A 39 19.05 -14.73 -16.51
C THR A 39 18.73 -13.26 -16.72
N ALA A 40 17.96 -12.96 -17.76
CA ALA A 40 17.49 -11.61 -18.02
C ALA A 40 16.66 -11.08 -16.85
N ALA A 41 16.86 -9.81 -16.49
CA ALA A 41 16.05 -9.12 -15.49
C ALA A 41 14.66 -8.84 -16.06
N ALA A 42 13.63 -9.01 -15.22
CA ALA A 42 12.26 -8.59 -15.48
C ALA A 42 11.70 -7.88 -14.24
N PRO A 43 12.26 -6.72 -13.84
CA PRO A 43 11.88 -6.03 -12.62
C PRO A 43 10.38 -5.72 -12.59
N ILE A 44 9.80 -5.68 -11.39
CA ILE A 44 8.40 -5.31 -11.20
C ILE A 44 8.22 -3.88 -11.73
N PRO A 45 7.24 -3.63 -12.64
CA PRO A 45 7.02 -2.28 -13.15
C PRO A 45 6.50 -1.38 -12.02
N ILE A 46 7.28 -0.35 -11.68
CA ILE A 46 6.90 0.67 -10.69
C ILE A 46 6.62 1.98 -11.43
N ASN A 47 5.47 2.58 -11.18
CA ASN A 47 5.09 3.85 -11.80
C ASN A 47 5.95 5.00 -11.24
N ASN A 48 6.41 5.92 -12.09
CA ASN A 48 7.19 7.11 -11.67
C ASN A 48 6.48 7.94 -10.60
N ARG A 49 5.14 8.02 -10.63
CA ARG A 49 4.36 8.72 -9.60
C ARG A 49 4.43 8.01 -8.24
N THR A 50 4.50 6.68 -8.21
CA THR A 50 4.75 5.92 -6.98
C THR A 50 6.12 6.27 -6.40
N VAL A 51 7.15 6.34 -7.24
CA VAL A 51 8.50 6.75 -6.82
C VAL A 51 8.49 8.20 -6.30
N LEU A 52 7.79 9.11 -6.98
CA LEU A 52 7.63 10.49 -6.52
C LEU A 52 6.98 10.54 -5.13
N HIS A 53 5.84 9.88 -4.93
CA HIS A 53 5.13 9.86 -3.64
C HIS A 53 6.00 9.27 -2.53
N LEU A 54 6.75 8.20 -2.81
CA LEU A 54 7.70 7.61 -1.87
C LEU A 54 8.78 8.62 -1.48
N LEU A 55 9.40 9.28 -2.46
CA LEU A 55 10.42 10.29 -2.22
C LEU A 55 9.87 11.49 -1.43
N GLU A 56 8.63 11.90 -1.70
CA GLU A 56 7.96 12.96 -0.94
C GLU A 56 7.71 12.55 0.51
N ALA A 57 7.20 11.34 0.75
CA ALA A 57 6.97 10.80 2.09
C ALA A 57 8.26 10.67 2.91
N LEU A 58 9.37 10.31 2.25
CA LEU A 58 10.68 10.19 2.90
C LEU A 58 11.34 11.54 3.16
N GLN A 59 11.16 12.51 2.27
CA GLN A 59 11.87 13.80 2.35
C GLN A 59 11.08 14.91 3.03
N ARG A 60 9.76 14.78 3.18
CA ARG A 60 8.90 15.84 3.74
C ARG A 60 8.05 15.28 4.88
N LEU A 61 8.26 15.81 6.07
CA LEU A 61 7.44 15.51 7.24
C LEU A 61 6.39 16.61 7.44
N GLN A 62 5.16 16.23 7.73
CA GLN A 62 4.10 17.18 8.09
C GLN A 62 4.14 17.45 9.60
N ILE A 63 4.55 18.65 10.00
CA ILE A 63 4.63 19.05 11.41
C ILE A 63 3.47 19.97 11.75
N ARG A 64 2.78 19.72 12.87
CA ARG A 64 1.80 20.67 13.41
C ARG A 64 2.51 21.71 14.26
N VAL A 65 2.42 22.98 13.87
CA VAL A 65 2.91 24.12 14.64
C VAL A 65 1.78 25.14 14.75
N GLY A 66 1.37 25.49 15.97
CA GLY A 66 0.35 26.52 16.21
C GLY A 66 -1.02 26.24 15.57
N GLY A 67 -1.38 24.98 15.35
CA GLY A 67 -2.64 24.58 14.70
C GLY A 67 -2.57 24.45 13.18
N THR A 68 -1.47 24.88 12.55
CA THR A 68 -1.22 24.72 11.11
C THR A 68 -0.33 23.51 10.86
N VAL A 69 -0.59 22.77 9.78
CA VAL A 69 0.28 21.69 9.31
C VAL A 69 1.24 22.26 8.27
N GLU A 70 2.53 22.26 8.57
CA GLU A 70 3.57 22.75 7.67
C GLU A 70 4.47 21.60 7.20
N PRO A 71 4.76 21.48 5.88
CA PRO A 71 5.70 20.51 5.38
C PRO A 71 7.14 20.95 5.65
N ARG A 72 7.91 20.14 6.37
CA ARG A 72 9.33 20.39 6.65
C ARG A 72 10.19 19.34 5.99
N LYS A 73 11.28 19.76 5.34
CA LYS A 73 12.24 18.83 4.75
C LYS A 73 12.99 18.05 5.84
N LEU A 74 13.09 16.74 5.66
CA LEU A 74 13.87 15.84 6.50
C LEU A 74 15.30 15.73 5.95
N SER A 75 16.29 15.80 6.83
CA SER A 75 17.69 15.53 6.50
C SER A 75 18.13 14.24 7.17
N PHE A 76 18.32 13.18 6.38
CA PHE A 76 18.77 11.88 6.89
C PHE A 76 20.19 11.93 7.50
N ARG A 77 21.00 12.95 7.19
CA ARG A 77 22.32 13.17 7.80
C ARG A 77 22.27 13.48 9.29
N ALA A 78 21.13 13.96 9.77
CA ALA A 78 20.94 14.38 11.16
C ALA A 78 20.11 13.37 11.96
N LEU A 79 19.79 12.20 11.40
CA LEU A 79 19.09 11.14 12.12
C LEU A 79 20.08 10.38 13.00
N ASP A 80 19.82 10.39 14.30
CA ASP A 80 20.56 9.60 15.28
C ASP A 80 20.06 8.14 15.27
N ILE A 81 20.86 7.23 15.82
CA ILE A 81 20.58 5.79 15.95
C ILE A 81 19.22 5.56 16.62
N GLU A 82 18.86 6.35 17.63
CA GLU A 82 17.57 6.26 18.32
C GLU A 82 16.38 6.55 17.39
N GLN A 83 16.49 7.58 16.54
CA GLN A 83 15.45 7.96 15.58
C GLN A 83 15.27 6.86 14.52
N ILE A 84 16.36 6.25 14.06
CA ILE A 84 16.33 5.12 13.13
C ILE A 84 15.70 3.90 13.82
N GLY A 85 16.04 3.64 15.08
CA GLY A 85 15.43 2.59 15.89
C GLY A 85 13.90 2.69 15.95
N HIS A 86 13.36 3.89 16.22
CA HIS A 86 11.92 4.12 16.23
C HIS A 86 11.24 3.87 14.88
N VAL A 87 11.91 4.16 13.76
CA VAL A 87 11.39 3.83 12.42
C VAL A 87 11.30 2.32 12.24
N TYR A 88 12.35 1.58 12.63
CA TYR A 88 12.34 0.11 12.54
C TYR A 88 11.26 -0.49 13.42
N GLU A 89 11.13 -0.06 14.68
CA GLU A 89 10.06 -0.50 15.58
C GLU A 89 8.68 -0.30 14.97
N GLY A 90 8.42 0.89 14.40
CA GLY A 90 7.14 1.19 13.74
C GLY A 90 6.85 0.31 12.51
N LEU A 91 7.88 -0.25 11.87
CA LEU A 91 7.73 -1.15 10.73
C LEU A 91 7.56 -2.62 11.14
N LEU A 92 7.94 -3.03 12.36
CA LEU A 92 7.85 -4.43 12.80
C LEU A 92 6.41 -4.95 12.82
N ASP A 93 5.43 -4.07 13.06
CA ASP A 93 4.01 -4.44 13.10
C ASP A 93 3.39 -4.62 11.70
N HIS A 94 4.15 -4.40 10.63
CA HIS A 94 3.67 -4.46 9.25
C HIS A 94 4.22 -5.71 8.56
N THR A 95 3.33 -6.63 8.19
CA THR A 95 3.71 -7.82 7.42
C THR A 95 3.10 -7.74 6.02
N ALA A 96 3.92 -7.93 4.99
CA ALA A 96 3.40 -8.12 3.63
C ALA A 96 2.87 -9.55 3.48
N VAL A 97 1.59 -9.68 3.14
CA VAL A 97 0.91 -10.94 2.86
C VAL A 97 0.39 -10.96 1.43
N ARG A 98 0.20 -12.15 0.86
CA ARG A 98 -0.47 -12.27 -0.45
C ARG A 98 -1.98 -12.36 -0.26
N ALA A 99 -2.71 -11.53 -0.98
CA ALA A 99 -4.17 -11.57 -1.03
C ALA A 99 -4.64 -12.91 -1.62
N THR A 100 -5.46 -13.65 -0.89
CA THR A 100 -6.05 -14.91 -1.36
C THR A 100 -7.32 -14.71 -2.18
N GLY A 101 -7.96 -13.54 -2.04
CA GLY A 101 -9.15 -13.11 -2.77
C GLY A 101 -9.08 -11.62 -3.08
N THR A 102 -10.17 -11.05 -3.60
CA THR A 102 -10.23 -9.62 -3.86
C THR A 102 -10.42 -8.86 -2.56
N ILE A 103 -9.52 -7.92 -2.29
CA ILE A 103 -9.56 -7.05 -1.11
C ILE A 103 -9.95 -5.64 -1.55
N VAL A 104 -10.78 -4.98 -0.76
CA VAL A 104 -11.19 -3.59 -0.96
C VAL A 104 -10.72 -2.72 0.19
N GLY A 105 -10.13 -1.57 -0.13
CA GLY A 105 -9.78 -0.56 0.87
C GLY A 105 -10.97 0.33 1.16
N LEU A 106 -11.46 0.35 2.40
CA LEU A 106 -12.64 1.14 2.77
C LEU A 106 -12.24 2.52 3.32
N VAL A 107 -13.15 3.48 3.17
CA VAL A 107 -12.96 4.81 3.74
C VAL A 107 -13.23 4.78 5.25
N GLY A 108 -12.16 4.81 6.05
CA GLY A 108 -12.22 4.92 7.51
C GLY A 108 -12.15 6.34 8.06
N THR A 109 -12.09 6.45 9.39
CA THR A 109 -11.72 7.66 10.11
C THR A 109 -10.20 7.90 10.04
N LYS A 110 -9.72 8.99 10.64
CA LYS A 110 -8.31 9.38 10.59
C LYS A 110 -7.40 8.23 11.06
N ASN A 111 -6.39 7.90 10.26
CA ASN A 111 -5.43 6.80 10.48
C ASN A 111 -6.07 5.40 10.49
N LYS A 112 -7.30 5.26 9.98
CA LYS A 112 -7.93 3.96 9.74
C LYS A 112 -8.13 3.78 8.23
N GLU A 113 -7.34 2.90 7.65
CA GLU A 113 -7.44 2.49 6.25
C GLU A 113 -7.67 0.99 6.18
N PRO A 114 -8.86 0.52 6.57
CA PRO A 114 -9.10 -0.92 6.66
C PRO A 114 -9.22 -1.55 5.28
N GLU A 115 -8.57 -2.70 5.14
CA GLU A 115 -8.61 -3.56 3.98
C GLU A 115 -9.47 -4.79 4.32
N VAL A 116 -10.52 -5.02 3.53
CA VAL A 116 -11.52 -6.06 3.81
C VAL A 116 -11.69 -6.94 2.57
N ALA A 117 -11.83 -8.25 2.76
CA ALA A 117 -12.18 -9.16 1.67
C ALA A 117 -13.58 -8.84 1.11
N LEU A 118 -13.70 -8.80 -0.21
CA LEU A 118 -15.00 -8.56 -0.87
C LEU A 118 -16.03 -9.61 -0.47
N GLU A 119 -15.60 -10.88 -0.38
CA GLU A 119 -16.44 -12.00 0.01
C GLU A 119 -17.04 -11.81 1.41
N GLU A 120 -16.30 -11.16 2.32
CA GLU A 120 -16.79 -10.88 3.67
C GLU A 120 -17.90 -9.81 3.65
N LEU A 121 -17.75 -8.78 2.83
CA LEU A 121 -18.80 -7.77 2.64
C LEU A 121 -20.05 -8.37 2.01
N GLU A 122 -19.89 -9.22 0.99
CA GLU A 122 -21.00 -9.92 0.35
C GLU A 122 -21.71 -10.86 1.34
N ARG A 123 -20.97 -11.59 2.17
CA ARG A 123 -21.51 -12.47 3.20
C ARG A 123 -22.33 -11.71 4.24
N LEU A 124 -21.80 -10.59 4.75
CA LEU A 124 -22.51 -9.75 5.72
C LEU A 124 -23.73 -9.08 5.10
N HIS A 125 -23.68 -8.70 3.83
CA HIS A 125 -24.83 -8.17 3.10
C HIS A 125 -25.98 -9.17 3.02
N LEU A 126 -25.67 -10.45 2.79
CA LEU A 126 -26.66 -11.54 2.75
C LEU A 126 -27.26 -11.85 4.13
N GLN A 127 -26.50 -11.63 5.21
CA GLN A 127 -26.97 -11.84 6.60
C GLN A 127 -27.89 -10.71 7.08
N GLY A 128 -27.64 -9.49 6.61
CA GLY A 128 -28.54 -8.34 6.77
C GLY A 128 -27.80 -7.04 7.11
N ASP A 129 -28.50 -5.93 6.88
CA ASP A 129 -28.00 -4.58 7.13
C ASP A 129 -27.49 -4.29 8.57
N PRO A 130 -28.09 -4.82 9.67
CA PRO A 130 -27.58 -4.51 11.01
C PRO A 130 -26.19 -5.11 11.28
N ASP A 131 -25.91 -6.32 10.78
CA ASP A 131 -24.61 -6.98 10.96
C ASP A 131 -23.53 -6.30 10.10
N LEU A 132 -23.87 -5.95 8.86
CA LEU A 132 -23.00 -5.17 7.98
C LEU A 132 -22.64 -3.81 8.60
N LEU A 133 -23.62 -3.08 9.14
CA LEU A 133 -23.38 -1.80 9.81
C LEU A 133 -22.50 -1.95 11.04
N GLY A 134 -22.75 -2.95 11.88
CA GLY A 134 -21.93 -3.23 13.07
C GLY A 134 -20.48 -3.53 12.71
N PHE A 135 -20.26 -4.35 11.68
CA PHE A 135 -18.93 -4.65 11.16
C PHE A 135 -18.24 -3.41 10.60
N LEU A 136 -18.92 -2.67 9.72
CA LEU A 136 -18.37 -1.46 9.11
C LEU A 136 -18.06 -0.38 10.16
N ASN A 137 -18.89 -0.20 11.18
CA ASN A 137 -18.60 0.74 12.27
C ASN A 137 -17.34 0.34 13.04
N LYS A 138 -17.22 -0.94 13.43
CA LYS A 138 -16.04 -1.46 14.13
C LYS A 138 -14.75 -1.24 13.33
N VAL A 139 -14.80 -1.55 12.04
CA VAL A 139 -13.65 -1.55 11.14
C VAL A 139 -13.27 -0.14 10.68
N THR A 140 -14.23 0.64 10.20
CA THR A 140 -14.00 1.99 9.67
C THR A 140 -13.97 3.07 10.77
N GLY A 141 -14.56 2.81 11.94
CA GLY A 141 -14.75 3.79 13.01
C GLY A 141 -15.78 4.89 12.69
N ARG A 142 -16.56 4.74 11.61
CA ARG A 142 -17.57 5.71 11.19
C ARG A 142 -18.91 5.44 11.86
N SER A 143 -19.70 6.51 12.05
CA SER A 143 -21.04 6.40 12.63
C SER A 143 -22.00 5.67 11.67
N ASP A 144 -22.97 4.96 12.24
CA ASP A 144 -24.02 4.26 11.50
C ASP A 144 -24.77 5.19 10.54
N SER A 145 -24.99 6.45 10.92
CA SER A 145 -25.64 7.46 10.09
C SER A 145 -24.84 7.83 8.84
N ALA A 146 -23.50 7.81 8.91
CA ALA A 146 -22.63 8.03 7.77
C ALA A 146 -22.56 6.78 6.89
N LEU A 147 -22.47 5.60 7.51
CA LEU A 147 -22.41 4.32 6.80
C LEU A 147 -23.71 4.04 6.04
N LYS A 148 -24.89 4.32 6.63
CA LYS A 148 -26.19 4.18 5.94
C LYS A 148 -26.33 5.02 4.68
N LYS A 149 -25.61 6.14 4.55
CA LYS A 149 -25.57 6.94 3.31
C LYS A 149 -24.68 6.33 2.23
N LEU A 150 -23.71 5.53 2.64
CA LEU A 150 -22.69 4.92 1.77
C LEU A 150 -23.04 3.48 1.37
N ILE A 151 -23.79 2.78 2.24
CA ILE A 151 -24.41 1.48 1.92
C ILE A 151 -25.41 1.70 0.77
N PRO A 152 -25.48 0.76 -0.18
CA PRO A 152 -26.28 0.92 -1.38
C PRO A 152 -27.76 1.15 -1.06
N SER A 153 -28.25 2.37 -1.28
CA SER A 153 -29.66 2.57 -1.62
C SER A 153 -29.91 2.00 -3.02
N PRO A 154 -31.07 1.38 -3.29
CA PRO A 154 -31.42 0.77 -4.59
C PRO A 154 -31.37 1.72 -5.80
N GLU A 155 -31.12 3.00 -5.54
CA GLU A 155 -31.11 4.15 -6.44
C GLU A 155 -29.71 4.47 -6.99
N SER A 156 -28.64 3.85 -6.46
CA SER A 156 -27.27 4.04 -6.94
C SER A 156 -26.95 3.26 -8.23
N LYS A 157 -27.93 3.07 -9.11
CA LYS A 157 -27.79 2.33 -10.38
C LYS A 157 -27.10 3.12 -11.50
N THR A 158 -26.97 4.43 -11.35
CA THR A 158 -26.29 5.28 -12.33
C THR A 158 -25.03 5.86 -11.72
N LEU A 159 -23.92 5.12 -11.85
CA LEU A 159 -22.59 5.71 -11.73
C LEU A 159 -22.36 6.63 -12.93
N ASP A 160 -21.64 7.73 -12.71
CA ASP A 160 -21.16 8.52 -13.82
C ASP A 160 -20.30 7.64 -14.75
N PRO A 161 -20.36 7.79 -16.09
CA PRO A 161 -19.55 7.00 -17.00
C PRO A 161 -18.05 7.04 -16.68
N GLN A 162 -17.54 8.14 -16.11
CA GLN A 162 -16.15 8.25 -15.70
C GLN A 162 -15.84 7.40 -14.46
N GLU A 163 -16.68 7.45 -13.42
CA GLU A 163 -16.53 6.64 -12.21
C GLU A 163 -16.62 5.15 -12.53
N ARG A 164 -17.53 4.77 -13.44
CA ARG A 164 -17.65 3.39 -13.91
C ARG A 164 -16.38 2.93 -14.63
N ASN A 165 -15.79 3.79 -15.47
CA ASN A 165 -14.55 3.47 -16.17
C ASN A 165 -13.37 3.35 -15.19
N GLN A 166 -13.27 4.25 -14.21
CA GLN A 166 -12.25 4.17 -13.15
C GLN A 166 -12.38 2.88 -12.33
N LEU A 167 -13.60 2.47 -11.98
CA LEU A 167 -13.83 1.22 -11.28
C LEU A 167 -13.46 0.00 -12.15
N LEU A 168 -13.73 0.04 -13.44
CA LEU A 168 -13.32 -1.02 -14.37
C LEU A 168 -11.79 -1.13 -14.46
N ILE A 169 -11.09 0.00 -14.50
CA ILE A 169 -9.62 0.04 -14.44
C ILE A 169 -9.11 -0.56 -13.12
N ALA A 170 -9.72 -0.20 -11.98
CA ALA A 170 -9.40 -0.76 -10.67
C ALA A 170 -9.63 -2.28 -10.61
N CYS A 171 -10.63 -2.79 -11.32
CA CYS A 171 -10.93 -4.21 -11.44
C CYS A 171 -10.10 -4.92 -12.52
N HIS A 172 -8.99 -4.34 -12.99
CA HIS A 172 -8.15 -4.90 -14.05
C HIS A 172 -8.90 -5.24 -15.35
N ASN A 173 -9.92 -4.45 -15.69
CA ASN A 173 -10.82 -4.67 -16.82
C ASN A 173 -11.67 -5.95 -16.74
N ASP A 174 -11.88 -6.50 -15.54
CA ASP A 174 -12.79 -7.64 -15.34
C ASP A 174 -14.25 -7.17 -15.19
N PRO A 175 -15.14 -7.48 -16.16
CA PRO A 175 -16.55 -7.09 -16.09
C PRO A 175 -17.34 -7.83 -15.02
N ALA A 176 -16.93 -9.05 -14.63
CA ALA A 176 -17.61 -9.82 -13.59
C ALA A 176 -17.32 -9.20 -12.21
N LEU A 177 -16.07 -8.85 -11.95
CA LEU A 177 -15.68 -8.15 -10.73
C LEU A 177 -16.32 -6.76 -10.64
N LEU A 178 -16.42 -6.04 -11.77
CA LEU A 178 -17.11 -4.75 -11.81
C LEU A 178 -18.53 -4.86 -11.26
N GLN A 179 -19.33 -5.85 -11.71
CA GLN A 179 -20.71 -6.03 -11.26
C GLN A 179 -20.80 -6.30 -9.76
N ARG A 180 -19.88 -7.08 -9.21
CA ARG A 180 -19.77 -7.34 -7.76
C ARG A 180 -19.39 -6.08 -6.98
N MET A 181 -18.62 -5.17 -7.57
CA MET A 181 -18.15 -3.94 -6.93
C MET A 181 -19.12 -2.76 -6.96
N LEU A 182 -20.08 -2.74 -7.90
CA LEU A 182 -21.07 -1.65 -8.03
C LEU A 182 -21.76 -1.27 -6.70
N PRO A 183 -22.19 -2.22 -5.84
CA PRO A 183 -22.85 -1.89 -4.58
C PRO A 183 -21.93 -1.19 -3.57
N TRP A 184 -20.61 -1.38 -3.70
CA TRP A 184 -19.62 -1.01 -2.70
C TRP A 184 -18.84 0.27 -3.05
N VAL A 185 -19.00 0.79 -4.26
CA VAL A 185 -18.15 1.86 -4.82
C VAL A 185 -18.03 3.11 -3.93
N LYS A 186 -19.11 3.49 -3.22
CA LYS A 186 -19.12 4.66 -2.32
C LYS A 186 -18.41 4.40 -0.98
N LEU A 187 -18.24 3.14 -0.61
CA LEU A 187 -17.51 2.73 0.60
C LEU A 187 -16.01 2.59 0.33
N ILE A 188 -15.61 2.44 -0.93
CA ILE A 188 -14.21 2.24 -1.34
C ILE A 188 -13.46 3.57 -1.28
N ARG A 189 -12.27 3.53 -0.69
CA ARG A 189 -11.35 4.66 -0.62
C ARG A 189 -10.66 4.85 -1.97
N PRO A 190 -10.55 6.08 -2.48
CA PRO A 190 -9.67 6.34 -3.62
C PRO A 190 -8.20 6.17 -3.22
N ASP A 191 -7.37 5.67 -4.12
CA ASP A 191 -5.93 5.62 -3.98
C ASP A 191 -5.28 7.00 -4.25
N THR A 192 -3.95 7.05 -4.31
CA THR A 192 -3.20 8.30 -4.60
C THR A 192 -3.36 8.80 -6.04
N PHE A 193 -3.98 8.00 -6.92
CA PHE A 193 -4.35 8.35 -8.30
C PHE A 193 -5.83 8.75 -8.43
N GLY A 194 -6.62 8.65 -7.35
CA GLY A 194 -8.06 8.90 -7.38
C GLY A 194 -8.87 7.70 -7.88
N ILE A 195 -8.24 6.54 -8.04
CA ILE A 195 -8.86 5.29 -8.50
C ILE A 195 -9.35 4.51 -7.27
N PRO A 196 -10.53 3.86 -7.31
CA PRO A 196 -11.00 3.03 -6.19
C PRO A 196 -9.97 1.96 -5.78
N MET A 197 -9.69 1.86 -4.49
CA MET A 197 -8.72 0.90 -3.92
C MET A 197 -9.27 -0.53 -3.98
N VAL A 198 -8.95 -1.22 -5.06
CA VAL A 198 -9.25 -2.64 -5.28
C VAL A 198 -7.93 -3.38 -5.44
N ILE A 199 -7.77 -4.46 -4.69
CA ILE A 199 -6.57 -5.29 -4.68
C ILE A 199 -6.98 -6.69 -5.13
N PRO A 200 -6.54 -7.17 -6.31
CA PRO A 200 -6.91 -8.50 -6.79
C PRO A 200 -6.16 -9.59 -6.04
N ALA A 201 -6.67 -10.82 -6.13
CA ALA A 201 -5.98 -12.00 -5.62
C ALA A 201 -4.55 -12.12 -6.20
N GLY A 202 -3.61 -12.57 -5.36
CA GLY A 202 -2.20 -12.71 -5.69
C GLY A 202 -1.33 -11.47 -5.44
N SER A 203 -1.96 -10.30 -5.28
CA SER A 203 -1.27 -9.04 -4.92
C SER A 203 -0.69 -9.09 -3.51
N CYS A 204 0.37 -8.31 -3.26
CA CYS A 204 0.92 -8.13 -1.93
C CYS A 204 0.19 -6.99 -1.20
N VAL A 205 -0.17 -7.22 0.05
CA VAL A 205 -0.92 -6.30 0.92
C VAL A 205 -0.19 -6.20 2.25
N CYS A 206 -0.15 -5.00 2.83
CA CYS A 206 0.46 -4.80 4.14
C CYS A 206 -0.61 -5.01 5.22
N ASP A 207 -0.59 -6.17 5.86
CA ASP A 207 -1.38 -6.40 7.06
C ASP A 207 -0.70 -5.66 8.22
N ALA A 208 -1.32 -4.54 8.63
CA ALA A 208 -1.01 -3.87 9.89
C ALA A 208 -1.58 -4.74 11.01
N GLY A 209 -0.75 -5.68 11.46
CA GLY A 209 -1.20 -6.96 11.99
C GLY A 209 -2.25 -6.88 13.09
N ILE A 210 -3.32 -7.66 12.90
CA ILE A 210 -3.87 -8.45 13.99
C ILE A 210 -3.01 -9.73 14.10
N ARG A 211 -1.77 -9.62 14.59
CA ARG A 211 -1.04 -10.80 15.10
C ARG A 211 -1.34 -10.96 16.59
N SER A 212 -1.70 -12.18 16.97
CA SER A 212 -1.71 -12.62 18.37
C SER A 212 -0.26 -12.65 18.91
N PRO A 213 -0.02 -12.29 20.19
CA PRO A 213 1.30 -11.99 20.77
C PRO A 213 2.14 -13.25 21.09
N ARG A 214 2.50 -14.03 20.07
CA ARG A 214 3.49 -15.10 20.18
C ARG A 214 4.30 -15.18 18.88
N ASP A 215 5.42 -14.49 18.89
CA ASP A 215 6.74 -14.96 18.45
C ASP A 215 7.63 -13.73 18.31
N GLY A 216 8.35 -13.44 19.38
CA GLY A 216 9.34 -12.38 19.45
C GLY A 216 10.60 -12.82 18.72
N ASP A 217 11.09 -11.94 17.85
CA ASP A 217 12.50 -11.55 17.82
C ASP A 217 12.62 -10.26 17.00
N ALA A 218 13.01 -9.18 17.68
CA ALA A 218 13.31 -7.90 17.03
C ALA A 218 14.60 -8.06 16.20
N LEU A 219 14.46 -8.11 14.88
CA LEU A 219 15.59 -8.07 13.96
C LEU A 219 16.12 -6.63 13.90
N TYR A 220 17.09 -6.34 14.76
CA TYR A 220 17.91 -5.12 14.64
C TYR A 220 18.71 -5.16 13.33
N PRO A 221 18.85 -4.02 12.61
CA PRO A 221 19.81 -3.94 11.51
C PRO A 221 21.23 -4.11 12.08
N PRO A 222 22.09 -4.96 11.48
CA PRO A 222 23.47 -5.04 11.90
C PRO A 222 24.18 -3.70 11.67
N LYS A 223 25.00 -3.30 12.65
CA LYS A 223 25.78 -2.04 12.68
C LYS A 223 26.68 -1.80 11.46
N THR A 224 26.91 -2.81 10.65
CA THR A 224 27.71 -2.75 9.41
C THR A 224 27.02 -1.96 8.29
N LEU A 225 25.74 -1.58 8.41
CA LEU A 225 25.03 -0.82 7.38
C LEU A 225 25.19 0.70 7.48
N THR A 226 25.73 1.20 8.60
CA THR A 226 25.82 2.64 8.93
C THR A 226 27.23 3.20 8.90
N GLU A 227 28.24 2.39 8.58
CA GLU A 227 29.63 2.83 8.45
C GLU A 227 30.10 2.68 6.99
N GLU A 228 29.87 3.72 6.18
CA GLU A 228 30.72 4.13 5.05
C GLU A 228 30.70 5.66 4.91
#